data_AF-B3G186-F1
#
_entry.id   AF-B3G186-F1
#
_cell.length_a   1.000
_cell.length_b   1.000
_cell.length_c   1.000
_cell.angle_alpha   90.00
_cell.angle_beta   90.00
_cell.angle_gamma   90.00
#
_symmetry.space_group_name_H-M   'P 1'
#
loop_
_entity.id
_entity.type
_entity.pdbx_description
1 polymer ?
#
loop_
_entity_poly.entity_id
_entity_poly.type
_entity_poly.pdbx_seq_one_letter_code
_entity_poly.pdbx_strand_id
1 'polypeptide(L)'
;MDISNIKYTYKLSTVEHSGCPFCRQSFGVALDWDINHLLQSHGGVLLHVGSQSLNSEGEPPYYSQVALVGFETEPPAREPSAVFSTQIPPKQ
;
A
#
# COMPACT_ATOMS: atom_id res chain seq x y z
N MET A 1 -3.94 -21.79 -2.74
CA MET A 1 -4.36 -20.78 -1.76
C MET A 1 -5.80 -20.46 -2.08
N ASP A 2 -6.71 -20.65 -1.13
CA ASP A 2 -8.11 -20.29 -1.32
C ASP A 2 -8.26 -18.79 -1.09
N ILE A 3 -8.75 -18.06 -2.11
CA ILE A 3 -8.96 -16.60 -2.07
C ILE A 3 -10.45 -16.25 -2.07
N SER A 4 -11.34 -17.25 -1.96
CA SER A 4 -12.79 -17.07 -2.10
C SER A 4 -13.40 -16.17 -1.02
N ASN A 5 -12.72 -16.03 0.13
CA ASN A 5 -13.18 -15.20 1.24
C ASN A 5 -12.64 -13.76 1.20
N ILE A 6 -11.76 -13.44 0.26
CA ILE A 6 -11.15 -12.11 0.16
C ILE A 6 -12.17 -11.12 -0.39
N LYS A 7 -12.51 -10.11 0.41
CA LYS A 7 -13.49 -9.07 0.06
C LYS A 7 -12.86 -7.70 -0.17
N TYR A 8 -11.69 -7.47 0.43
CA TYR A 8 -10.98 -6.20 0.37
C TYR A 8 -9.54 -6.42 -0.06
N THR A 9 -8.98 -5.46 -0.77
CA THR A 9 -7.59 -5.49 -1.21
C THR A 9 -6.89 -4.19 -0.84
N TYR A 10 -5.63 -4.28 -0.44
CA TYR A 10 -4.76 -3.15 -0.20
C TYR A 10 -3.51 -3.25 -1.08
N LYS A 11 -3.22 -2.17 -1.81
CA LYS A 11 -2.04 -2.06 -2.67
C LYS A 11 -0.90 -1.42 -1.89
N LEU A 12 0.24 -2.07 -1.87
CA LEU A 12 1.52 -1.52 -1.45
C LEU A 12 2.36 -1.17 -2.67
N SER A 13 3.14 -0.10 -2.59
CA SER A 13 4.01 0.37 -3.67
C SER A 13 5.27 1.00 -3.09
N THR A 14 6.43 0.70 -3.67
CA THR A 14 7.71 1.30 -3.24
C THR A 14 7.83 2.79 -3.53
N VAL A 15 6.91 3.36 -4.30
CA VAL A 15 6.90 4.80 -4.63
C VAL A 15 5.79 5.57 -3.94
N GLU A 16 4.85 4.88 -3.28
CA GLU A 16 3.75 5.51 -2.55
C GLU A 16 3.98 5.36 -1.05
N HIS A 17 4.29 6.47 -0.37
CA HIS A 17 4.29 6.47 1.09
C HIS A 17 2.85 6.39 1.57
N SER A 18 2.57 5.37 2.35
CA SER A 18 1.24 5.11 2.88
C SER A 18 1.37 4.68 4.34
N GLY A 19 0.33 4.07 4.90
CA GLY A 19 0.54 3.32 6.11
C GLY A 19 -0.54 2.28 6.29
N CYS A 20 -0.35 1.45 7.31
CA CYS A 20 -1.20 0.32 7.56
C CYS A 20 -2.67 0.76 7.67
N PRO A 21 -3.59 0.13 6.91
CA PRO A 21 -5.00 0.48 6.97
C PRO A 21 -5.65 0.01 8.29
N PHE A 22 -4.97 -0.81 9.10
CA PHE A 22 -5.47 -1.32 10.38
C PHE A 22 -4.81 -0.68 11.61
N CYS A 23 -3.65 -0.03 11.47
CA CYS A 23 -2.91 0.53 12.61
C CYS A 23 -2.10 1.79 12.26
N ARG A 24 -1.39 2.35 13.23
CA ARG A 24 -0.61 3.59 13.09
C ARG A 24 0.76 3.40 12.42
N GLN A 25 1.09 2.21 11.94
CA GLN A 25 2.36 1.94 11.28
C GLN A 25 2.43 2.60 9.91
N SER A 26 3.58 3.22 9.61
CA SER A 26 3.88 3.81 8.30
C SER A 26 4.46 2.77 7.36
N PHE A 27 4.14 2.87 6.07
CA PHE A 27 4.61 2.01 4.99
C PHE A 27 5.35 2.84 3.93
N GLY A 28 6.12 2.17 3.08
CA GLY A 28 6.83 2.77 1.94
C GLY A 28 8.35 2.83 2.08
N VAL A 29 8.91 2.26 3.15
CA VAL A 29 10.37 2.17 3.35
C VAL A 29 10.92 0.81 2.89
N ALA A 30 10.22 -0.27 3.23
CA ALA A 30 10.65 -1.64 2.93
C ALA A 30 9.42 -2.49 2.63
N LEU A 31 9.21 -2.80 1.33
CA LEU A 31 8.00 -3.46 0.85
C LEU A 31 7.80 -4.85 1.48
N ASP A 32 8.88 -5.61 1.64
CA ASP A 32 8.89 -6.92 2.29
C ASP A 32 8.43 -6.84 3.76
N TRP A 33 8.90 -5.83 4.49
CA TRP A 33 8.50 -5.59 5.87
C TRP A 33 7.03 -5.18 5.97
N ASP A 34 6.57 -4.31 5.06
CA ASP A 34 5.18 -3.85 4.99
C ASP A 34 4.21 -5.02 4.68
N ILE A 35 4.58 -5.89 3.73
CA ILE A 35 3.84 -7.13 3.43
C ILE A 35 3.79 -8.01 4.69
N ASN A 36 4.94 -8.30 5.30
CA ASN A 36 4.99 -9.17 6.47
C ASN A 36 4.14 -8.64 7.63
N HIS A 37 4.13 -7.32 7.85
CA HIS A 37 3.26 -6.71 8.83
C HIS A 37 1.77 -6.99 8.56
N LEU A 38 1.31 -6.80 7.32
CA LEU A 38 -0.09 -7.05 6.95
C LEU A 38 -0.48 -8.52 7.12
N LEU A 39 0.40 -9.44 6.73
CA LEU A 39 0.17 -10.88 6.84
C LEU A 39 0.11 -11.33 8.30
N GLN A 40 1.07 -10.90 9.12
CA GLN A 40 1.23 -11.41 10.49
C GLN A 40 0.34 -10.71 11.51
N SER A 41 0.11 -9.40 11.34
CA SER A 41 -0.61 -8.60 12.36
C SER A 41 -2.10 -8.47 12.09
N HIS A 42 -2.52 -8.60 10.82
CA HIS A 42 -3.89 -8.31 10.39
C HIS A 42 -4.53 -9.45 9.59
N GLY A 43 -3.89 -10.62 9.53
CA GLY A 43 -4.42 -11.80 8.84
C GLY A 43 -4.50 -11.64 7.32
N GLY A 44 -3.68 -10.74 6.75
CA GLY A 44 -3.65 -10.51 5.31
C GLY A 44 -3.18 -11.73 4.53
N VAL A 45 -3.68 -11.88 3.31
CA VAL A 45 -3.28 -12.92 2.36
C VAL A 45 -2.58 -12.28 1.18
N LEU A 46 -1.35 -12.69 0.89
CA LEU A 46 -0.60 -12.17 -0.25
C LEU A 46 -1.18 -12.70 -1.56
N LEU A 47 -1.73 -11.80 -2.39
CA LEU A 47 -2.35 -12.15 -3.67
C LEU A 47 -1.37 -11.99 -4.84
N HIS A 48 -0.54 -10.94 -4.80
CA HIS A 48 0.40 -10.63 -5.87
C HIS A 48 1.61 -9.86 -5.35
N VAL A 49 2.77 -10.11 -5.95
CA VAL A 49 3.98 -9.27 -5.87
C VAL A 49 4.57 -9.18 -7.28
N GLY A 50 4.91 -7.98 -7.71
CA GLY A 50 5.44 -7.77 -9.04
C GLY A 50 5.98 -6.37 -9.26
N SER A 51 6.23 -6.05 -10.51
CA SER A 51 6.66 -4.73 -10.95
C SER A 51 5.56 -4.07 -11.77
N GLN A 52 5.28 -2.79 -11.49
CA GLN A 52 4.35 -1.98 -12.26
C GLN A 52 5.12 -0.89 -13.01
N SER A 53 4.84 -0.75 -14.31
CA SER A 53 5.32 0.42 -15.08
C SER A 53 4.52 1.65 -14.66
N LEU A 54 5.21 2.71 -14.30
CA LEU A 54 4.61 3.99 -13.91
C LEU A 54 4.35 4.92 -15.10
N ASN A 55 4.88 4.58 -16.27
CA ASN A 55 4.88 5.48 -17.42
C ASN A 55 3.81 5.11 -18.44
N SER A 56 3.40 6.12 -19.20
CA SER A 56 2.62 5.95 -20.42
C SER A 56 3.48 5.38 -21.55
N GLU A 57 2.82 4.78 -22.55
CA GLU A 57 3.48 4.16 -23.71
C GLU A 57 4.41 5.18 -24.42
N GLY A 58 5.73 4.92 -24.42
CA GLY A 58 6.74 5.73 -25.13
C GLY A 58 7.85 6.37 -24.28
N GLU A 59 7.77 6.33 -22.94
CA GLU A 59 8.82 6.86 -22.05
C GLU A 59 9.76 5.76 -21.49
N PRO A 60 11.01 6.06 -21.11
CA PRO A 60 11.95 5.10 -20.53
C PRO A 60 11.36 4.51 -19.24
N PRO A 61 11.22 3.18 -19.10
CA PRO A 61 10.31 2.61 -18.12
C PRO A 61 10.81 2.84 -16.69
N TYR A 62 10.04 3.60 -15.91
CA TYR A 62 10.18 3.62 -14.46
C TYR A 62 9.29 2.54 -13.87
N TYR A 63 9.91 1.61 -13.14
CA TYR A 63 9.20 0.52 -12.48
C TYR A 63 9.12 0.77 -10.98
N SER A 64 7.94 0.56 -10.40
CA SER A 64 7.78 0.36 -8.96
C SER A 64 7.62 -1.11 -8.66
N GLN A 65 8.04 -1.54 -7.46
CA GLN A 65 7.58 -2.82 -6.93
C GLN A 65 6.24 -2.60 -6.25
N VAL A 66 5.31 -3.52 -6.52
CA VAL A 66 3.96 -3.49 -5.98
C VAL A 66 3.61 -4.82 -5.35
N ALA A 67 2.79 -4.76 -4.31
CA ALA A 67 2.17 -5.94 -3.73
C ALA A 67 0.69 -5.70 -3.50
N LEU A 68 -0.11 -6.75 -3.69
CA LEU A 68 -1.53 -6.74 -3.41
C LEU A 68 -1.81 -7.72 -2.27
N VAL A 69 -2.35 -7.21 -1.18
CA VAL A 69 -2.73 -8.01 -0.01
C VAL A 69 -4.25 -8.00 0.14
N GLY A 70 -4.84 -9.18 0.25
CA GLY A 70 -6.26 -9.39 0.44
C GLY A 70 -6.63 -9.55 1.92
N PHE A 71 -7.86 -9.13 2.26
CA PHE A 71 -8.44 -9.27 3.59
C PHE A 71 -9.90 -9.75 3.48
N GLU A 72 -10.32 -10.56 4.45
CA GLU A 72 -11.72 -10.98 4.60
C GLU A 72 -12.56 -9.88 5.26
N THR A 73 -11.96 -9.11 6.15
CA THR A 73 -12.58 -8.03 6.92
C THR A 73 -12.23 -6.67 6.35
N GLU A 74 -13.16 -5.73 6.47
CA GLU A 74 -12.94 -4.34 6.06
C GLU A 74 -11.91 -3.70 6.99
N PRO A 75 -10.88 -3.01 6.45
CA PRO A 75 -10.00 -2.21 7.29
C PRO A 75 -10.80 -1.09 7.97
N PRO A 76 -10.53 -0.78 9.25
CA PRO A 76 -11.21 0.32 9.92
C PRO A 76 -11.00 1.61 9.15
N ALA A 77 -12.04 2.46 9.07
CA ALA A 77 -11.94 3.76 8.45
C ALA A 77 -10.77 4.52 9.09
N ARG A 78 -9.71 4.75 8.31
CA ARG A 78 -8.51 5.40 8.81
C ARG A 78 -8.89 6.84 9.15
N GLU A 79 -8.83 7.21 10.43
CA GLU A 79 -8.90 8.63 10.78
C GLU A 79 -7.75 9.34 10.03
N PRO A 80 -8.04 10.41 9.26
CA PRO A 80 -6.99 11.12 8.55
C PRO A 80 -5.96 11.57 9.57
N SER A 81 -4.72 11.07 9.43
CA SER A 81 -3.62 11.53 10.27
C SER A 81 -3.46 13.02 10.03
N ALA A 82 -3.62 13.83 11.08
CA ALA A 82 -3.54 15.30 11.04
C ALA A 82 -2.18 15.87 10.56
N VAL A 83 -1.26 15.00 10.13
CA VAL A 83 0.12 15.33 9.73
C VAL A 83 0.24 15.58 8.21
N PHE A 84 -0.78 15.28 7.41
CA PHE A 84 -0.84 15.67 6.00
C PHE A 84 -1.80 16.86 5.78
N SER A 85 -1.67 17.91 6.58
CA SER A 85 -2.12 19.23 6.14
C SER A 85 -1.04 19.80 5.24
N THR A 86 -1.33 19.78 3.94
CA THR A 86 -0.53 20.41 2.87
C THR A 86 -0.03 21.79 3.29
N GLN A 87 1.24 21.90 3.68
CA GLN A 87 1.95 23.16 3.55
C GLN A 87 2.14 23.40 2.06
N ILE A 88 1.17 24.09 1.47
CA ILE A 88 1.31 24.73 0.17
C ILE A 88 2.46 25.75 0.34
N PRO A 89 3.57 25.64 -0.40
CA PRO A 89 4.62 26.65 -0.31
C PRO A 89 4.03 28.01 -0.77
N PRO A 90 4.36 29.12 -0.09
CA PRO A 90 3.90 30.43 -0.53
C PRO A 90 4.43 30.73 -1.93
N LYS A 91 3.55 31.17 -2.81
CA LYS A 91 3.94 31.71 -4.13
C LYS A 91 4.88 32.91 -3.89
N GLN A 92 6.05 32.87 -4.52
CA GLN A 92 6.91 34.05 -4.70
C GLN A 92 6.34 34.94 -5.79
#